data_AF-A0A5S5C7J6-F1
#
_entry.id   AF-A0A5S5C7J6-F1
#
_cell.length_a   1.000
_cell.length_b   1.000
_cell.length_c   1.000
_cell.angle_alpha   90.00
_cell.angle_beta   90.00
_cell.angle_gamma   90.00
#
_symmetry.space_group_name_H-M   'P 1'
#
loop_
_entity.id
_entity.type
_entity.pdbx_description
1 polymer ?
#
loop_
_entity_poly.entity_id
_entity_poly.type
_entity_poly.pdbx_seq_one_letter_code
_entity_poly.pdbx_strand_id
1 'polypeptide(L)'
;MKKTSLVLIVIIISVFVISCDSDPCDDGYTQLDNGVCVPDYVVGIEKNVELGNVFYHSKYGTITYKNGNWYNDENLIIENINR
;
A
#
# COMPACT_ATOMS: atom_id res chain seq x y z
N MET A 1 -19.25 11.44 44.75
CA MET A 1 -18.96 10.26 43.89
C MET A 1 -19.27 10.49 42.39
N LYS A 2 -19.26 11.74 41.87
CA LYS A 2 -19.57 12.04 40.45
C LYS A 2 -18.36 12.42 39.59
N LYS A 3 -17.25 12.87 40.22
CA LYS A 3 -16.05 13.37 39.52
C LYS A 3 -15.13 12.24 39.03
N THR A 4 -15.08 11.11 39.73
CA THR A 4 -14.32 9.91 39.33
C THR A 4 -14.87 9.25 38.07
N SER A 5 -16.17 9.35 37.82
CA SER A 5 -16.83 8.80 36.61
C SER A 5 -16.43 9.55 35.34
N LEU A 6 -16.29 10.87 35.40
CA LEU A 6 -15.87 11.71 34.27
C LEU A 6 -14.42 11.46 33.84
N VAL A 7 -13.52 11.21 34.80
CA VAL A 7 -12.10 10.94 34.51
C VAL A 7 -11.93 9.60 33.78
N LEU A 8 -12.69 8.57 34.17
CA LEU A 8 -12.68 7.26 33.52
C LEU A 8 -13.16 7.32 32.07
N ILE A 9 -14.17 8.14 31.77
CA ILE A 9 -14.68 8.32 30.41
C ILE A 9 -13.64 8.98 29.50
N VAL A 10 -12.90 9.98 30.01
CA VAL A 10 -11.85 10.67 29.25
C VAL A 10 -10.68 9.74 28.91
N ILE A 11 -10.29 8.85 29.85
CA ILE A 11 -9.22 7.87 29.64
C ILE A 11 -9.61 6.82 28.59
N ILE A 12 -10.88 6.40 28.56
CA ILE A 12 -11.37 5.41 27.57
C ILE A 12 -11.37 6.01 26.16
N ILE A 13 -11.74 7.29 26.01
CA ILE A 13 -11.76 7.97 24.70
C ILE A 13 -10.34 8.16 24.14
N SER A 14 -9.32 8.38 24.99
CA SER A 14 -7.93 8.56 24.54
C SER A 14 -7.28 7.31 23.96
N VAL A 15 -7.81 6.10 24.23
CA VAL A 15 -7.25 4.85 23.68
C VAL A 15 -7.65 4.63 22.22
N PHE A 16 -8.77 5.21 21.76
CA PHE A 16 -9.28 5.00 20.40
C PHE A 16 -8.62 5.87 19.31
N VAL A 17 -7.74 6.81 19.68
CA VAL A 17 -7.08 7.73 18.72
C VAL A 17 -5.66 7.30 18.33
N ILE A 18 -5.18 6.15 18.83
CA ILE A 18 -3.88 5.58 18.44
C ILE A 18 -4.06 4.53 17.33
N SER A 19 -4.87 4.82 16.32
CA SER A 19 -4.77 4.10 15.05
C SER A 19 -3.72 4.84 14.22
N CYS A 20 -2.46 4.69 14.60
CA CYS A 20 -1.35 5.05 13.72
C CYS A 20 -1.29 3.98 12.64
N ASP A 21 -2.07 4.20 11.58
CA ASP A 21 -1.94 3.50 10.30
C ASP A 21 -0.70 4.10 9.61
N SER A 22 0.47 3.90 10.21
CA SER A 22 1.73 4.24 9.55
C SER A 22 2.00 3.13 8.55
N ASP A 23 1.88 3.47 7.27
CA ASP A 23 2.40 2.62 6.20
C ASP A 23 3.84 2.23 6.57
N PRO A 24 4.13 0.93 6.75
CA PRO A 24 5.44 0.49 7.19
C PRO A 24 6.51 0.61 6.09
N CYS A 25 6.11 0.97 4.86
CA CYS A 25 6.99 1.12 3.73
C CYS A 25 7.53 2.56 3.60
N ASP A 26 8.70 2.69 2.98
CA ASP A 26 9.25 4.00 2.60
C ASP A 26 8.35 4.69 1.55
N ASP A 27 8.41 6.01 1.47
CA ASP A 27 7.65 6.78 0.48
C ASP A 27 7.85 6.24 -0.95
N GLY A 28 6.74 6.01 -1.65
CA GLY A 28 6.73 5.44 -3.00
C GLY A 28 6.78 3.91 -3.04
N TYR A 29 6.55 3.25 -1.91
CA TYR A 29 6.34 1.82 -1.80
C TYR A 29 5.02 1.54 -1.07
N THR A 30 4.32 0.49 -1.50
CA THR A 30 3.09 0.02 -0.86
C THR A 30 3.31 -1.38 -0.28
N GLN A 31 2.82 -1.62 0.94
CA GLN A 31 2.83 -2.94 1.54
C GLN A 31 1.76 -3.85 0.92
N LEU A 32 2.16 -5.04 0.45
CA LEU A 32 1.25 -6.10 0.02
C LEU A 32 0.76 -6.95 1.20
N ASP A 33 -0.29 -7.75 1.00
CA ASP A 33 -0.88 -8.62 2.04
C ASP A 33 0.11 -9.62 2.67
N ASN A 34 1.20 -9.96 1.97
CA ASN A 34 2.26 -10.82 2.48
C ASN A 34 3.31 -10.08 3.33
N GLY A 35 3.10 -8.78 3.57
CA GLY A 35 3.98 -7.90 4.34
C GLY A 35 5.16 -7.31 3.55
N VAL A 36 5.30 -7.62 2.25
CA VAL A 36 6.39 -7.14 1.40
C VAL A 36 6.05 -5.76 0.84
N CYS A 37 6.98 -4.81 1.00
CA CYS A 37 6.92 -3.51 0.34
C CYS A 37 7.35 -3.63 -1.12
N VAL A 38 6.49 -3.19 -2.05
CA VAL A 38 6.82 -3.11 -3.47
C VAL A 38 6.71 -1.67 -3.96
N PRO A 39 7.55 -1.25 -4.90
CA PRO A 39 7.52 0.12 -5.41
C PRO A 39 6.19 0.43 -6.10
N ASP A 40 5.71 1.65 -5.92
CA ASP A 40 4.52 2.15 -6.58
C ASP A 40 4.76 2.33 -8.07
N TYR A 41 3.77 1.96 -8.87
CA TYR A 41 3.81 2.13 -10.30
C TYR A 41 3.81 3.62 -10.67
N VAL A 42 4.84 4.01 -11.40
CA VAL A 42 4.89 5.27 -12.15
C VAL A 42 5.23 4.98 -13.60
N VAL A 43 4.79 5.85 -14.51
CA VAL A 43 5.03 5.68 -15.94
C VAL A 43 6.52 5.60 -16.23
N GLY A 44 6.97 4.52 -16.87
CA GLY A 44 8.38 4.32 -17.24
C GLY A 44 9.22 3.59 -16.19
N ILE A 45 8.64 3.18 -15.06
CA ILE A 45 9.35 2.48 -13.98
C ILE A 45 9.97 1.15 -14.44
N GLU A 46 9.40 0.52 -15.48
CA GLU A 46 9.91 -0.75 -16.04
C GLU A 46 11.34 -0.67 -16.56
N LYS A 47 11.88 0.54 -16.76
CA LYS A 47 13.27 0.77 -17.19
C LYS A 47 14.27 0.66 -16.02
N ASN A 48 13.80 0.71 -14.78
CA ASN A 48 14.64 0.58 -13.59
C ASN A 48 14.80 -0.89 -13.19
N VAL A 49 15.81 -1.54 -13.74
CA VAL A 49 16.11 -2.96 -13.50
C VAL A 49 16.42 -3.28 -12.03
N GLU A 50 16.88 -2.30 -11.24
CA GLU A 50 17.21 -2.48 -9.82
C GLU A 50 15.97 -2.67 -8.94
N LEU A 51 14.79 -2.20 -9.38
CA LEU A 51 13.53 -2.31 -8.65
C LEU A 51 12.84 -3.66 -8.84
N GLY A 52 13.42 -4.54 -9.68
CA GLY A 52 12.80 -5.79 -10.06
C GLY A 52 11.66 -5.57 -11.07
N ASN A 53 10.64 -6.41 -10.99
CA ASN A 53 9.56 -6.43 -11.98
C ASN A 53 8.15 -6.46 -11.41
N VAL A 54 7.99 -6.35 -10.09
CA VAL A 54 6.70 -6.35 -9.39
C VAL A 54 6.49 -4.98 -8.76
N PHE A 55 5.32 -4.41 -8.98
CA PHE A 55 4.98 -3.04 -8.56
C PHE A 55 3.53 -2.99 -8.07
N TYR A 56 3.21 -1.97 -7.29
CA TYR A 56 1.84 -1.70 -6.87
C TYR A 56 1.17 -0.66 -7.78
N HIS A 57 -0.03 -0.96 -8.27
CA HIS A 57 -0.83 -0.04 -9.07
C HIS A 57 -2.18 0.19 -8.38
N SER A 58 -2.52 1.45 -8.07
CA SER A 58 -3.73 1.81 -7.31
C SER A 58 -5.04 1.20 -7.85
N LYS A 59 -5.16 1.05 -9.17
CA LYS A 59 -6.32 0.43 -9.84
C LYS A 59 -6.26 -1.09 -9.99
N TYR A 60 -5.08 -1.67 -10.17
CA TYR A 60 -4.90 -3.08 -10.56
C TYR A 60 -4.30 -3.94 -9.44
N GLY A 61 -3.95 -3.33 -8.30
CA GLY A 61 -3.19 -3.98 -7.25
C GLY A 61 -1.78 -4.31 -7.71
N THR A 62 -1.30 -5.50 -7.34
CA THR A 62 0.02 -5.99 -7.75
C THR A 62 0.07 -6.22 -9.25
N ILE A 63 1.04 -5.58 -9.91
CA ILE A 63 1.31 -5.76 -11.34
C ILE A 63 2.72 -6.29 -11.55
N THR A 64 2.91 -7.05 -12.63
CA THR A 64 4.21 -7.60 -13.00
C THR A 64 4.59 -7.19 -14.42
N TYR A 65 5.81 -6.68 -14.61
CA TYR A 65 6.39 -6.45 -15.92
C TYR A 65 7.13 -7.69 -16.41
N LYS A 66 6.81 -8.16 -17.62
CA LYS A 66 7.58 -9.21 -18.30
C LYS A 66 7.36 -9.16 -19.80
N ASN A 67 8.40 -9.44 -20.57
CA ASN A 67 8.33 -9.52 -22.04
C ASN A 67 7.65 -8.30 -22.69
N GLY A 68 7.93 -7.09 -22.20
CA GLY A 68 7.38 -5.85 -22.76
C GLY A 68 5.95 -5.50 -22.32
N ASN A 69 5.31 -6.35 -21.52
CA ASN A 69 3.90 -6.20 -21.14
C ASN A 69 3.71 -6.19 -19.63
N TRP A 70 2.63 -5.54 -19.22
CA TRP A 70 2.16 -5.51 -17.83
C TRP A 70 1.07 -6.55 -17.61
N TYR A 71 1.15 -7.25 -16.48
CA TYR A 71 0.22 -8.30 -16.09
C TYR A 71 -0.36 -8.00 -14.72
N ASN A 72 -1.63 -8.29 -14.50
CA ASN A 72 -2.22 -8.28 -13.16
C ASN A 72 -1.85 -9.56 -12.37
N ASP A 73 -2.38 -9.67 -11.16
CA ASP A 73 -2.29 -10.83 -10.28
C ASP A 73 -2.86 -12.12 -10.89
N GLU A 74 -3.90 -12.01 -11.72
CA GLU A 74 -4.46 -13.12 -12.51
C GLU A 74 -3.64 -13.48 -13.77
N ASN A 75 -2.49 -12.82 -13.98
CA ASN A 75 -1.62 -13.03 -15.13
C ASN A 75 -2.26 -12.70 -16.50
N LEU A 76 -3.22 -11.78 -16.51
CA LEU A 76 -3.84 -11.19 -17.70
C LEU A 76 -3.12 -9.89 -18.09
N ILE A 77 -3.01 -9.64 -19.40
CA ILE A 77 -2.37 -8.43 -19.93
C ILE A 77 -3.22 -7.19 -19.63
N ILE A 78 -2.57 -6.14 -19.12
CA ILE A 78 -3.18 -4.83 -18.89
C ILE A 78 -2.90 -3.94 -20.10
N GLU A 79 -3.88 -3.77 -20.99
CA GLU A 79 -3.71 -3.00 -22.24
C GLU A 79 -3.59 -1.48 -22.04
N ASN A 80 -4.12 -0.95 -20.94
CA ASN A 80 -4.23 0.50 -20.69
C ASN A 80 -3.75 0.87 -19.29
N ILE A 81 -2.50 0.54 -18.97
CA ILE A 81 -1.98 0.74 -17.61
C ILE A 81 -1.90 2.20 -17.18
N ASN A 82 -1.79 3.13 -18.14
CA ASN A 82 -1.66 4.56 -17.85
C ASN A 82 -3.02 5.30 -17.73
N ARG A 83 -4.15 4.58 -17.64
CA ARG A 83 -5.49 5.15 -17.82
C ARG A 83 -6.43 4.97 -16.64
#